data_AF-A0A3D0H755-F1
#
_entry.id   AF-A0A3D0H755-F1
#
_cell.length_a   1.000
_cell.length_b   1.000
_cell.length_c   1.000
_cell.angle_alpha   90.00
_cell.angle_beta   90.00
_cell.angle_gamma   90.00
#
_symmetry.space_group_name_H-M   'P 1'
#
loop_
_entity.id
_entity.type
_entity.pdbx_description
1 polymer ?
#
loop_
_entity_poly.entity_id
_entity_poly.type
_entity_poly.pdbx_seq_one_letter_code
_entity_poly.pdbx_strand_id
1 'polypeptide(L)'
;MNKTVLAIALISSIIGSANTGFSASPVKMEVLFMNHGPLRPTIEQIRQVVAGYGEKVAASWYDFESREGEAFMASKGIRQHIPLMLWLDGKTVVPVDGKDVQFAGFPSGSGPMPFQGKWTMDDLRKALDALTGKK
;
A
#
# COMPACT_ATOMS: atom_id res chain seq x y z
N MET A 1 62.96 -40.98 24.50
CA MET A 1 63.03 -40.89 23.02
C MET A 1 61.66 -41.28 22.48
N ASN A 2 60.96 -40.34 21.84
CA ASN A 2 60.14 -40.49 20.63
C ASN A 2 59.00 -39.45 20.64
N LYS A 3 59.11 -38.56 19.65
CA LYS A 3 58.24 -37.43 19.38
C LYS A 3 57.06 -37.93 18.56
N THR A 4 55.84 -37.58 18.91
CA THR A 4 54.73 -37.62 17.95
C THR A 4 53.80 -36.45 18.23
N VAL A 5 54.03 -35.40 17.46
CA VAL A 5 53.12 -34.29 17.24
C VAL A 5 52.06 -34.78 16.27
N LEU A 6 50.78 -34.61 16.56
CA LEU A 6 49.76 -34.54 15.51
C LEU A 6 48.74 -33.45 15.90
N ALA A 7 48.82 -32.34 15.16
CA ALA A 7 47.94 -31.21 15.27
C ALA A 7 46.57 -31.58 14.67
N ILE A 8 45.49 -31.41 15.44
CA ILE A 8 44.12 -31.49 14.92
C ILE A 8 43.76 -30.08 14.45
N ALA A 9 43.59 -29.93 13.15
CA ALA A 9 43.15 -28.71 12.50
C ALA A 9 41.72 -28.38 12.92
N LEU A 10 41.56 -27.24 13.60
CA LEU A 10 40.25 -26.66 13.93
C LEU A 10 39.69 -26.00 12.67
N ILE A 11 38.84 -26.72 11.93
CA ILE A 11 38.10 -26.14 10.80
C ILE A 11 36.95 -25.33 11.40
N SER A 12 37.16 -24.01 11.53
CA SER A 12 36.10 -23.05 11.83
C SER A 12 35.09 -23.04 10.69
N SER A 13 33.98 -23.76 10.86
CA SER A 13 32.79 -23.62 10.02
C SER A 13 32.24 -22.20 10.16
N ILE A 14 32.51 -21.37 9.15
CA ILE A 14 31.79 -20.12 8.91
C ILE A 14 30.34 -20.52 8.59
N ILE A 15 29.47 -20.49 9.61
CA ILE A 15 28.03 -20.51 9.39
C ILE A 15 27.71 -19.15 8.78
N GLY A 16 27.66 -19.10 7.46
CA GLY A 16 27.17 -17.95 6.73
C GLY A 16 25.72 -17.70 7.15
N SER A 17 25.49 -16.58 7.83
CA SER A 17 24.16 -16.03 8.01
C SER A 17 23.59 -15.74 6.63
N ALA A 18 22.84 -16.69 6.08
CA ALA A 18 21.96 -16.43 4.97
C ALA A 18 20.92 -15.43 5.49
N ASN A 19 21.17 -14.14 5.24
CA ASN A 19 20.12 -13.14 5.20
C ASN A 19 19.15 -13.59 4.11
N THR A 20 18.20 -14.44 4.49
CA THR A 20 16.96 -14.61 3.75
C THR A 20 16.23 -13.29 3.88
N GLY A 21 16.56 -12.37 2.98
CA GLY A 21 15.76 -11.18 2.74
C GLY A 21 14.39 -11.66 2.30
N PHE A 22 13.51 -11.88 3.27
CA PHE A 22 12.08 -11.99 3.02
C PHE A 22 11.70 -10.65 2.40
N SER A 23 11.62 -10.62 1.06
CA SER A 23 10.99 -9.50 0.39
C SER A 23 9.54 -9.54 0.85
N ALA A 24 9.18 -8.60 1.74
CA ALA A 24 7.81 -8.48 2.20
C ALA A 24 6.91 -8.39 0.96
N SER A 25 5.81 -9.14 0.96
CA SER A 25 4.87 -9.08 -0.16
C SER A 25 4.46 -7.61 -0.42
N PRO A 26 4.31 -7.19 -1.69
CA PRO A 26 3.90 -5.83 -1.99
C PRO A 26 2.64 -5.45 -1.23
N VAL A 27 2.61 -4.20 -0.74
CA VAL A 27 1.40 -3.61 -0.14
C VAL A 27 0.31 -3.63 -1.19
N LYS A 28 -0.83 -4.23 -0.86
CA LYS A 28 -1.97 -4.28 -1.79
C LYS A 28 -2.78 -3.01 -1.64
N MET A 29 -2.92 -2.26 -2.74
CA MET A 29 -3.77 -1.09 -2.80
C MET A 29 -4.93 -1.37 -3.76
N GLU A 30 -6.16 -1.38 -3.27
CA GLU A 30 -7.35 -1.46 -4.12
C GLU A 30 -7.99 -0.07 -4.19
N VAL A 31 -8.30 0.39 -5.41
CA VAL A 31 -8.88 1.72 -5.67
C VAL A 31 -10.20 1.55 -6.38
N LEU A 32 -11.30 1.87 -5.72
CA LEU A 32 -12.61 2.01 -6.37
C LEU A 32 -12.88 3.48 -6.62
N PHE A 33 -13.21 3.86 -7.84
CA PHE A 33 -13.37 5.26 -8.22
C PHE A 33 -14.47 5.47 -9.27
N MET A 34 -15.11 6.63 -9.23
CA MET A 34 -16.02 7.07 -10.29
C MET A 34 -15.28 7.88 -11.35
N ASN A 35 -15.23 7.38 -12.58
CA ASN A 35 -14.37 7.92 -13.63
C ASN A 35 -14.96 9.14 -14.37
N HIS A 36 -15.25 10.22 -13.63
CA HIS A 36 -15.82 11.43 -14.22
C HIS A 36 -15.17 12.72 -13.70
N GLY A 37 -15.61 13.85 -14.27
CA GLY A 37 -14.98 15.18 -14.24
C GLY A 37 -14.21 15.53 -12.97
N PRO A 38 -14.89 15.73 -11.82
CA PRO A 38 -14.24 16.25 -10.61
C PRO A 38 -13.14 15.35 -10.04
N LEU A 39 -13.22 14.02 -10.26
CA LEU A 39 -12.32 13.05 -9.64
C LEU A 39 -11.06 12.76 -10.45
N ARG A 40 -11.09 12.94 -11.78
CA ARG A 40 -9.95 12.62 -12.66
C ARG A 40 -8.61 13.22 -12.20
N PRO A 41 -8.51 14.50 -11.79
CA PRO A 41 -7.26 15.05 -11.27
C PRO A 41 -6.76 14.35 -10.01
N THR A 42 -7.66 13.95 -9.11
CA THR A 42 -7.34 13.17 -7.90
C THR A 42 -6.79 11.80 -8.26
N ILE A 43 -7.39 11.10 -9.23
CA ILE A 43 -6.90 9.79 -9.69
C ILE A 43 -5.48 9.89 -10.26
N GLU A 44 -5.21 10.90 -11.08
CA GLU A 44 -3.85 11.11 -11.62
C GLU A 44 -2.82 11.37 -10.52
N GLN A 45 -3.17 12.16 -9.49
CA GLN A 45 -2.30 12.36 -8.34
C GLN A 45 -2.04 11.06 -7.56
N ILE A 46 -3.06 10.21 -7.38
CA ILE A 46 -2.89 8.90 -6.72
C ILE A 46 -1.98 8.01 -7.55
N ARG A 47 -2.15 7.97 -8.89
CA ARG A 47 -1.27 7.21 -9.78
C ARG A 47 0.19 7.65 -9.65
N GLN A 48 0.44 8.95 -9.61
CA GLN A 48 1.78 9.51 -9.42
C GLN A 48 2.38 9.13 -8.06
N VAL A 49 1.59 9.19 -6.98
CA VAL A 49 2.01 8.75 -5.64
C VAL A 49 2.40 7.27 -5.68
N VAL A 50 1.52 6.40 -6.18
CA VAL A 50 1.74 4.95 -6.25
C VAL A 50 2.96 4.60 -7.11
N ALA A 51 3.15 5.26 -8.25
CA ALA A 51 4.31 5.06 -9.12
C ALA A 51 5.65 5.30 -8.38
N GLY A 52 5.67 6.20 -7.39
CA GLY A 52 6.84 6.47 -6.55
C GLY A 52 7.27 5.34 -5.61
N TYR A 53 6.51 4.24 -5.55
CA TYR A 53 6.82 3.05 -4.75
C TYR A 53 7.29 1.85 -5.59
N GLY A 54 7.18 1.92 -6.92
CA GLY A 54 7.54 0.82 -7.81
C GLY A 54 6.83 -0.48 -7.42
N GLU A 55 7.57 -1.58 -7.34
CA GLU A 55 7.03 -2.91 -7.02
C GLU A 55 6.62 -3.10 -5.56
N LYS A 56 6.89 -2.12 -4.67
CA LYS A 56 6.50 -2.23 -3.26
C LYS A 56 5.00 -2.05 -3.04
N VAL A 57 4.28 -1.48 -4.01
CA VAL A 57 2.83 -1.30 -3.97
C VAL A 57 2.22 -1.93 -5.21
N ALA A 58 1.35 -2.91 -5.01
CA ALA A 58 0.55 -3.52 -6.07
C ALA A 58 -0.84 -2.87 -6.05
N ALA A 59 -1.11 -1.99 -7.02
CA ALA A 59 -2.38 -1.26 -7.10
C ALA A 59 -3.36 -1.85 -8.13
N SER A 60 -4.57 -2.17 -7.70
CA SER A 60 -5.72 -2.57 -8.53
C SER A 60 -6.72 -1.43 -8.62
N TRP A 61 -7.24 -1.16 -9.83
CA TRP A 61 -8.08 0.00 -10.12
C TRP A 61 -9.43 -0.46 -10.68
N TYR A 62 -10.50 -0.06 -10.01
CA TYR A 62 -11.86 -0.46 -10.30
C TYR A 62 -12.70 0.78 -10.63
N ASP A 63 -13.06 0.92 -11.91
CA ASP A 63 -13.98 1.96 -12.35
C ASP A 63 -15.41 1.55 -11.97
N PHE A 64 -16.06 2.36 -11.13
CA PHE A 64 -17.43 2.18 -10.65
C PHE A 64 -18.43 1.89 -11.78
N GLU A 65 -18.23 2.49 -12.96
CA GLU A 65 -19.15 2.39 -14.10
C GLU A 65 -18.84 1.19 -15.01
N SER A 66 -17.82 0.40 -14.67
CA SER A 66 -17.45 -0.82 -15.37
C SER A 66 -18.07 -2.05 -14.70
N ARG A 67 -18.30 -3.12 -15.49
CA ARG A 67 -18.74 -4.41 -14.97
C ARG A 67 -17.80 -4.98 -13.90
N GLU A 68 -16.50 -4.74 -14.03
CA GLU A 68 -15.50 -5.16 -13.03
C GLU A 68 -15.67 -4.38 -11.72
N GLY A 69 -15.85 -3.06 -11.79
CA GLY A 69 -16.09 -2.24 -10.61
C GLY A 69 -17.42 -2.54 -9.92
N GLU A 70 -18.49 -2.80 -10.67
CA GLU A 70 -19.77 -3.27 -10.12
C GLU A 70 -19.60 -4.58 -9.33
N ALA A 71 -18.87 -5.55 -9.89
CA ALA A 71 -18.57 -6.81 -9.21
C ALA A 71 -17.71 -6.60 -7.97
N PHE A 72 -16.69 -5.73 -8.05
CA PHE A 72 -15.83 -5.39 -6.93
C PHE A 72 -16.61 -4.73 -5.79
N MET A 73 -17.46 -3.74 -6.11
CA MET A 73 -18.36 -3.12 -5.14
C MET A 73 -19.25 -4.12 -4.42
N ALA A 74 -19.86 -5.05 -5.18
CA ALA A 74 -20.69 -6.09 -4.63
C ALA A 74 -19.89 -6.98 -3.66
N SER A 75 -18.66 -7.34 -4.03
CA SER A 75 -17.76 -8.13 -3.17
C SER A 75 -17.38 -7.41 -1.87
N LYS A 76 -17.34 -6.07 -1.87
CA LYS A 76 -17.04 -5.24 -0.70
C LYS A 76 -18.29 -4.81 0.09
N GLY A 77 -19.50 -5.17 -0.38
CA GLY A 77 -20.77 -4.79 0.24
C GLY A 77 -21.12 -3.29 0.14
N ILE A 78 -20.53 -2.58 -0.84
CA ILE A 78 -20.71 -1.14 -1.00
C ILE A 78 -22.04 -0.87 -1.71
N ARG A 79 -22.88 -0.03 -1.09
CA ARG A 79 -24.19 0.39 -1.63
C ARG A 79 -24.36 1.90 -1.72
N GLN A 80 -23.43 2.64 -1.16
CA GLN A 80 -23.47 4.11 -1.09
C GLN A 80 -22.76 4.72 -2.29
N HIS A 81 -23.20 5.91 -2.69
CA HIS A 81 -22.54 6.69 -3.73
C HIS A 81 -21.32 7.41 -3.13
N ILE A 82 -20.17 6.72 -3.11
CA ILE A 82 -18.90 7.24 -2.62
C ILE A 82 -17.94 7.39 -3.81
N PRO A 83 -17.52 8.61 -4.19
CA PRO A 83 -16.75 8.83 -5.41
C PRO A 83 -15.41 8.10 -5.47
N LEU A 84 -14.78 7.86 -4.33
CA LEU A 84 -13.46 7.25 -4.21
C LEU A 84 -13.36 6.46 -2.91
N MET A 85 -12.80 5.26 -2.96
CA MET A 85 -12.43 4.48 -1.79
C MET A 85 -11.10 3.78 -2.05
N LEU A 86 -10.22 3.81 -1.03
CA LEU A 86 -8.94 3.13 -1.06
C LEU A 86 -8.92 2.07 0.04
N TRP A 87 -8.44 0.88 -0.28
CA TRP A 87 -8.05 -0.14 0.69
C TRP A 87 -6.55 -0.32 0.62
N LEU A 88 -5.88 -0.25 1.77
CA LEU A 88 -4.47 -0.60 1.93
C LEU A 88 -4.42 -1.88 2.77
N ASP A 89 -3.91 -2.96 2.19
CA ASP A 89 -3.95 -4.32 2.75
C ASP A 89 -5.34 -4.71 3.28
N GLY A 90 -6.37 -4.38 2.49
CA GLY A 90 -7.77 -4.69 2.81
C GLY A 90 -8.41 -3.77 3.85
N LYS A 91 -7.74 -2.72 4.32
CA LYS A 91 -8.27 -1.75 5.30
C LYS A 91 -8.51 -0.39 4.68
N THR A 92 -9.68 0.21 4.95
CA THR A 92 -9.98 1.60 4.55
C THR A 92 -9.62 2.63 5.62
N VAL A 93 -9.41 2.17 6.85
CA VAL A 93 -8.93 2.96 7.98
C VAL A 93 -7.52 2.51 8.29
N VAL A 94 -6.56 3.43 8.24
CA VAL A 94 -5.14 3.14 8.47
C VAL A 94 -4.58 4.15 9.47
N PRO A 95 -3.78 3.71 10.46
CA PRO A 95 -3.10 4.61 11.37
C PRO A 95 -2.00 5.38 10.63
N VAL A 96 -2.06 6.70 10.66
CA VAL A 96 -1.06 7.62 10.12
C VAL A 96 -0.75 8.64 11.20
N ASP A 97 0.52 8.81 11.60
CA ASP A 97 0.91 9.77 12.64
C ASP A 97 0.08 9.69 13.95
N GLY A 98 -0.34 8.48 14.34
CA GLY A 98 -1.15 8.26 15.55
C GLY A 98 -2.63 8.62 15.44
N LYS A 99 -3.13 8.96 14.23
CA LYS A 99 -4.56 9.14 13.94
C LYS A 99 -5.06 8.06 12.99
N ASP A 100 -6.30 7.64 13.18
CA ASP A 100 -7.01 6.78 12.23
C ASP A 100 -7.50 7.61 11.03
N VAL A 101 -6.96 7.33 9.84
CA VAL A 101 -7.32 8.01 8.60
C VAL A 101 -8.22 7.10 7.76
N GLN A 102 -9.43 7.56 7.47
CA GLN A 102 -10.36 6.91 6.56
C GLN A 102 -10.14 7.40 5.12
N PHE A 103 -9.74 6.50 4.22
CA PHE A 103 -9.55 6.78 2.80
C PHE A 103 -10.85 6.58 2.01
N ALA A 104 -11.78 7.51 2.16
CA ALA A 104 -13.04 7.56 1.42
C ALA A 104 -13.42 8.99 1.02
N GLY A 105 -14.09 9.14 -0.11
CA GLY A 105 -14.39 10.44 -0.72
C GLY A 105 -13.15 11.12 -1.31
N PHE A 106 -13.33 12.35 -1.77
CA PHE A 106 -12.22 13.18 -2.24
C PHE A 106 -11.26 13.50 -1.08
N PRO A 107 -9.95 13.61 -1.32
CA PRO A 107 -9.07 14.23 -0.34
C PRO A 107 -9.54 15.64 0.01
N SER A 108 -9.31 16.05 1.26
CA SER A 108 -9.63 17.37 1.80
C SER A 108 -9.07 18.46 0.88
N GLY A 109 -9.90 19.45 0.54
CA GLY A 109 -9.52 20.53 -0.38
C GLY A 109 -9.55 20.16 -1.86
N SER A 110 -10.04 18.98 -2.24
CA SER A 110 -10.23 18.58 -3.64
C SER A 110 -11.68 18.19 -3.94
N GLY A 111 -12.15 18.44 -5.17
CA GLY A 111 -13.52 18.11 -5.59
C GLY A 111 -14.63 18.86 -4.81
N PRO A 112 -15.91 18.47 -5.00
CA PRO A 112 -17.04 19.14 -4.38
C PRO A 112 -17.09 18.88 -2.86
N MET A 113 -17.28 19.95 -2.07
CA MET A 113 -17.26 19.89 -0.59
C MET A 113 -18.09 18.77 0.05
N PRO A 114 -19.32 18.45 -0.40
CA PRO A 114 -20.13 17.40 0.22
C PRO A 114 -19.53 15.98 0.10
N PHE A 115 -18.59 15.78 -0.81
CA PHE A 115 -17.96 14.48 -1.07
C PHE A 115 -16.50 14.42 -0.58
N GLN A 116 -16.02 15.47 0.10
CA GLN A 116 -14.68 15.47 0.69
C GLN A 116 -14.65 14.60 1.96
N GLY A 117 -13.65 13.73 2.01
CA GLY A 117 -13.26 13.01 3.21
C GLY A 117 -12.31 13.84 4.09
N LYS A 118 -11.89 13.25 5.21
CA LYS A 118 -10.97 13.86 6.20
C LYS A 118 -9.55 13.31 6.05
N TRP A 119 -9.10 13.16 4.82
CA TRP A 119 -7.76 12.66 4.47
C TRP A 119 -7.13 13.54 3.40
N THR A 120 -5.81 13.45 3.22
CA THR A 120 -5.04 14.24 2.26
C THR A 120 -4.09 13.35 1.44
N MET A 121 -3.51 13.89 0.36
CA MET A 121 -2.46 13.16 -0.37
C MET A 121 -1.20 12.92 0.48
N ASP A 122 -0.94 13.75 1.48
CA ASP A 122 0.14 13.52 2.45
C ASP A 122 -0.16 12.30 3.33
N ASP A 123 -1.41 12.14 3.78
CA ASP A 123 -1.81 10.96 4.56
C ASP A 123 -1.63 9.67 3.75
N LEU A 124 -1.96 9.68 2.46
CA LEU A 124 -1.74 8.53 1.58
C LEU A 124 -0.25 8.19 1.45
N ARG A 125 0.62 9.19 1.24
CA ARG A 125 2.07 8.99 1.18
C ARG A 125 2.60 8.39 2.47
N LYS A 126 2.25 8.98 3.61
CA LYS A 126 2.68 8.49 4.93
C LYS A 126 2.20 7.08 5.24
N ALA A 127 0.95 6.75 4.87
CA ALA A 127 0.44 5.39 5.00
C ALA A 127 1.26 4.39 4.16
N LEU A 128 1.54 4.72 2.89
CA LEU A 128 2.33 3.87 2.01
C LEU A 128 3.80 3.79 2.45
N ASP A 129 4.39 4.88 2.95
CA ASP A 129 5.75 4.89 3.51
C ASP A 129 5.86 3.93 4.69
N ALA A 130 4.93 4.03 5.64
CA ALA A 130 4.86 3.15 6.80
C ALA A 130 4.67 1.67 6.40
N LEU A 131 3.73 1.38 5.49
CA LEU A 131 3.42 0.01 5.06
C LEU A 131 4.53 -0.62 4.22
N THR A 132 5.26 0.19 3.43
CA THR A 132 6.35 -0.30 2.58
C THR A 132 7.74 -0.25 3.26
N GLY A 133 7.79 0.23 4.51
CA GLY A 133 9.04 0.45 5.24
C GLY A 133 9.97 1.48 4.59
N LYS A 134 9.42 2.38 3.76
CA LYS A 134 10.15 3.50 3.15
C LYS A 134 10.27 4.59 4.22
N LYS A 135 11.50 4.98 4.54
CA LYS A 135 11.80 6.11 5.44
C LYS A 135 11.98 7.39 4.65
#